data_AF-A0A3C1DLM1-F1
#
_entry.id   AF-A0A3C1DLM1-F1
#
_cell.length_a   1.000
_cell.length_b   1.000
_cell.length_c   1.000
_cell.angle_alpha   90.00
_cell.angle_beta   90.00
_cell.angle_gamma   90.00
#
_symmetry.space_group_name_H-M   'P 1'
#
loop_
_entity.id
_entity.type
_entity.pdbx_description
1 polymer ?
#
loop_
_entity_poly.entity_id
_entity_poly.type
_entity_poly.pdbx_seq_one_letter_code
_entity_poly.pdbx_strand_id
1 'polypeptide(L)'
;VSVQIPDGRRGLLAFTSVSAMAQWDQQARPVAARAQMVAAAALDEGADALIVDIGSPHTFVMDKPLLTAIAAGDPVGSPITDPEIQGAVMDVVAPLARRYNCQFEMSEPRGDADLRLTLLAPADLDSQTVLPEVAQALSASEILRSRLPRGLELAVRTAEA
;
A
#
# COMPACT_ATOMS: atom_id res chain seq x y z
N VAL A 1 -4.40 -15.60 22.28
CA VAL A 1 -5.82 -15.76 22.70
C VAL A 1 -6.67 -15.71 21.45
N SER A 2 -7.54 -16.69 21.23
CA SER A 2 -8.47 -16.69 20.09
C SER A 2 -9.86 -16.23 20.50
N VAL A 3 -10.51 -15.48 19.62
CA VAL A 3 -11.90 -15.06 19.76
C VAL A 3 -12.69 -15.47 18.52
N GLN A 4 -13.99 -15.62 18.68
CA GLN A 4 -14.89 -15.83 17.55
C GLN A 4 -15.43 -14.48 17.10
N ILE A 5 -15.24 -14.15 15.83
CA ILE A 5 -15.78 -12.95 15.19
C ILE A 5 -17.29 -13.19 14.99
N PRO A 6 -18.15 -12.14 15.03
CA PRO A 6 -19.61 -12.31 14.91
C PRO A 6 -20.09 -13.09 13.69
N ASP A 7 -19.29 -13.14 12.63
CA ASP A 7 -19.56 -13.90 11.39
C ASP A 7 -19.06 -15.35 11.42
N GLY A 8 -18.59 -15.84 12.59
CA GLY A 8 -18.12 -17.20 12.80
C GLY A 8 -16.64 -17.42 12.54
N ARG A 9 -15.93 -16.43 11.97
CA ARG A 9 -14.49 -16.49 11.70
C ARG A 9 -13.65 -16.49 12.98
N ARG A 10 -12.44 -17.06 12.91
CA ARG A 10 -11.51 -17.12 14.06
C ARG A 10 -10.57 -15.91 14.03
N GLY A 11 -10.60 -15.11 15.10
CA GLY A 11 -9.66 -14.01 15.31
C GLY A 11 -8.61 -14.34 16.37
N LEU A 12 -7.38 -13.85 16.20
CA LEU A 12 -6.43 -13.73 17.32
C LEU A 12 -6.38 -12.29 17.83
N LEU A 13 -5.97 -12.13 19.09
CA LEU A 13 -5.75 -10.82 19.68
C LEU A 13 -4.27 -10.44 19.67
N ALA A 14 -3.98 -9.20 19.30
CA ALA A 14 -2.69 -8.55 19.49
C ALA A 14 -2.88 -7.16 20.09
N PHE A 15 -1.83 -6.63 20.71
CA PHE A 15 -1.85 -5.32 21.33
C PHE A 15 -0.58 -4.57 21.00
N THR A 16 -0.70 -3.27 20.73
CA THR A 16 0.45 -2.39 20.44
C THR A 16 1.16 -1.94 21.70
N SER A 17 0.50 -2.05 22.86
CA SER A 17 1.08 -1.69 24.17
C SER A 17 0.50 -2.51 25.32
N VAL A 18 1.25 -2.59 26.41
CA VAL A 18 0.77 -3.20 27.66
C VAL A 18 -0.43 -2.43 28.22
N SER A 19 -0.47 -1.11 28.03
CA SER A 19 -1.61 -0.28 28.44
C SER A 19 -2.90 -0.64 27.70
N ALA A 20 -2.83 -0.85 26.38
CA ALA A 20 -3.99 -1.30 25.60
C ALA A 20 -4.43 -2.71 25.99
N MET A 21 -3.48 -3.62 26.23
CA MET A 21 -3.77 -4.98 26.72
C MET A 21 -4.45 -4.97 28.10
N ALA A 22 -3.98 -4.14 29.03
CA ALA A 22 -4.54 -4.05 30.38
C ALA A 22 -5.93 -3.41 30.42
N GLN A 23 -6.30 -2.59 29.42
CA GLN A 23 -7.67 -2.11 29.24
C GLN A 23 -8.64 -3.24 28.88
N TRP A 24 -8.15 -4.24 28.13
CA TRP A 24 -8.92 -5.44 27.80
C TRP A 24 -8.95 -6.45 28.95
N ASP A 25 -7.79 -6.81 29.50
CA ASP A 25 -7.66 -7.73 30.63
C ASP A 25 -6.44 -7.37 31.50
N GLN A 26 -6.69 -6.95 32.74
CA GLN A 26 -5.65 -6.56 33.69
C GLN A 26 -4.76 -7.72 34.15
N GLN A 27 -5.19 -8.97 33.96
CA GLN A 27 -4.42 -10.17 34.33
C GLN A 27 -3.58 -10.72 33.16
N ALA A 28 -3.78 -10.19 31.95
CA ALA A 28 -3.05 -10.63 30.77
C ALA A 28 -1.54 -10.41 30.92
N ARG A 29 -0.75 -11.39 30.49
CA ARG A 29 0.72 -11.32 30.52
C ARG A 29 1.26 -11.16 29.09
N PRO A 30 2.01 -10.09 28.80
CA PRO A 30 2.42 -9.81 27.43
C PRO A 30 3.59 -10.71 27.01
N VAL A 31 3.60 -11.09 25.73
CA VAL A 31 4.75 -11.67 25.05
C VAL A 31 5.13 -10.73 23.91
N ALA A 32 6.30 -10.11 23.99
CA ALA A 32 6.75 -9.18 22.97
C ALA A 32 7.16 -9.93 21.70
N ALA A 33 6.62 -9.51 20.56
CA ALA A 33 6.93 -10.07 19.25
C ALA A 33 6.89 -8.97 18.19
N ARG A 34 7.66 -9.14 17.10
CA ARG A 34 7.57 -8.26 15.94
C ARG A 34 6.26 -8.51 15.18
N ALA A 35 5.71 -7.49 14.52
CA ALA A 35 4.48 -7.60 13.75
C ALA A 35 4.53 -8.76 12.74
N GLN A 36 5.66 -8.97 12.05
CA GLN A 36 5.83 -10.09 11.12
C GLN A 36 5.67 -11.46 11.81
N MET A 37 6.22 -11.62 13.02
CA MET A 37 6.11 -12.87 13.79
C MET A 37 4.68 -13.11 14.27
N VAL A 38 3.98 -12.05 14.69
CA VAL A 38 2.58 -12.15 15.13
C VAL A 38 1.67 -12.50 13.94
N ALA A 39 1.91 -11.90 12.76
CA ALA A 39 1.16 -12.20 11.55
C ALA A 39 1.39 -13.64 11.06
N ALA A 40 2.65 -14.10 11.04
CA ALA A 40 2.99 -15.49 10.71
C ALA A 40 2.30 -16.48 11.66
N ALA A 41 2.38 -16.25 12.97
CA ALA A 41 1.73 -17.09 13.97
C ALA A 41 0.19 -17.12 13.79
N ALA A 42 -0.43 -15.98 13.46
CA ALA A 42 -1.86 -15.93 13.19
C ALA A 42 -2.27 -16.78 11.97
N LEU A 43 -1.47 -16.75 10.91
CA LEU A 43 -1.67 -17.59 9.72
C LEU A 43 -1.48 -19.08 10.04
N ASP A 44 -0.43 -19.44 10.78
CA ASP A 44 -0.12 -20.82 11.19
C ASP A 44 -1.22 -21.40 12.10
N GLU A 45 -1.80 -20.58 12.96
CA GLU A 45 -2.93 -20.96 13.81
C GLU A 45 -4.27 -21.07 13.05
N GLY A 46 -4.29 -20.73 11.75
CA GLY A 46 -5.50 -20.74 10.92
C GLY A 46 -6.48 -19.63 11.30
N ALA A 47 -5.99 -18.49 11.79
CA ALA A 47 -6.82 -17.33 12.04
C ALA A 47 -7.23 -16.66 10.73
N ASP A 48 -8.46 -16.18 10.68
CA ASP A 48 -8.98 -15.38 9.57
C ASP A 48 -8.63 -13.89 9.71
N ALA A 49 -8.35 -13.46 10.95
CA ALA A 49 -7.98 -12.08 11.25
C ALA A 49 -7.15 -11.96 12.55
N LEU A 50 -6.45 -10.84 12.67
CA LEU A 50 -5.81 -10.38 13.89
C LEU A 50 -6.48 -9.08 14.33
N ILE A 51 -7.04 -9.07 15.53
CA ILE A 51 -7.72 -7.92 16.12
C ILE A 51 -6.72 -7.23 17.04
N VAL A 52 -6.45 -5.96 16.75
CA VAL A 52 -5.46 -5.13 17.43
C VAL A 52 -6.16 -4.18 18.39
N ASP A 53 -5.67 -4.12 19.62
CA ASP A 53 -6.07 -3.16 20.64
C ASP A 53 -7.59 -3.13 20.92
N ILE A 54 -8.19 -4.32 21.00
CA ILE A 54 -9.59 -4.48 21.39
C ILE A 54 -9.86 -3.81 22.75
N GLY A 55 -11.00 -3.15 22.88
CA GLY A 55 -11.36 -2.41 24.09
C GLY A 55 -10.73 -1.02 24.18
N SER A 56 -9.86 -0.65 23.23
CA SER A 56 -9.35 0.71 23.07
C SER A 56 -10.12 1.49 21.97
N PRO A 57 -10.03 2.84 21.95
CA PRO A 57 -10.52 3.67 20.84
C PRO A 57 -9.85 3.40 19.48
N HIS A 58 -8.76 2.63 19.45
CA HIS A 58 -7.95 2.35 18.26
C HIS A 58 -8.08 0.89 17.80
N THR A 59 -9.22 0.24 18.07
CA THR A 59 -9.44 -1.14 17.63
C THR A 59 -9.32 -1.23 16.11
N PHE A 60 -8.47 -2.14 15.62
CA PHE A 60 -8.23 -2.36 14.20
C PHE A 60 -8.22 -3.85 13.89
N VAL A 61 -8.68 -4.22 12.69
CA VAL A 61 -8.72 -5.63 12.24
C VAL A 61 -7.84 -5.78 11.02
N MET A 62 -6.83 -6.64 11.14
CA MET A 62 -6.04 -7.11 10.00
C MET A 62 -6.66 -8.39 9.46
N ASP A 63 -7.09 -8.37 8.22
CA ASP A 63 -7.59 -9.54 7.51
C ASP A 63 -6.45 -10.39 6.92
N LYS A 64 -6.82 -11.57 6.39
CA LYS A 64 -5.85 -12.55 5.90
C LYS A 64 -4.91 -12.03 4.79
N PRO A 65 -5.36 -11.24 3.79
CA PRO A 65 -4.45 -10.61 2.83
C PRO A 65 -3.40 -9.72 3.49
N LEU A 66 -3.84 -8.84 4.41
CA LEU A 66 -2.92 -7.94 5.12
C LEU A 66 -1.95 -8.71 6.02
N LEU A 67 -2.41 -9.75 6.71
CA LEU A 67 -1.55 -10.64 7.49
C LEU A 67 -0.50 -11.35 6.62
N THR A 68 -0.87 -11.78 5.42
CA THR A 68 0.05 -12.44 4.49
C THR A 68 1.15 -11.48 4.05
N ALA A 69 0.79 -10.25 3.67
CA ALA A 69 1.75 -9.21 3.31
C ALA A 69 2.71 -8.90 4.47
N ILE A 70 2.18 -8.69 5.69
CA ILE A 70 3.01 -8.40 6.87
C ILE A 70 3.95 -9.58 7.20
N ALA A 71 3.47 -10.81 7.12
CA ALA A 71 4.27 -12.01 7.39
C ALA A 71 5.42 -12.17 6.36
N ALA A 72 5.16 -11.84 5.09
CA ALA A 72 6.18 -11.82 4.04
C ALA A 72 7.17 -10.64 4.17
N GLY A 73 6.83 -9.63 4.96
CA GLY A 73 7.60 -8.39 5.07
C GLY A 73 7.36 -7.42 3.92
N ASP A 74 6.25 -7.60 3.20
CA ASP A 74 5.85 -6.74 2.10
C ASP A 74 5.48 -5.33 2.60
N PRO A 75 5.65 -4.30 1.76
CA PRO A 75 5.15 -2.96 2.06
C PRO A 75 3.63 -3.01 2.31
N VAL A 76 3.20 -2.40 3.41
CA VAL A 76 1.77 -2.28 3.76
C VAL A 76 1.30 -0.88 3.45
N GLY A 77 0.24 -0.77 2.64
CA GLY A 77 -0.37 0.51 2.25
C GLY A 77 -0.38 0.69 0.73
N SER A 78 -1.19 1.64 0.25
CA SER A 78 -1.24 1.96 -1.18
C SER A 78 0.02 2.72 -1.58
N PRO A 79 0.76 2.29 -2.62
CA PRO A 79 1.92 3.02 -3.16
C PRO A 79 1.61 4.47 -3.53
N ILE A 80 0.35 4.80 -3.84
CA ILE A 80 -0.08 6.16 -4.17
C ILE A 80 0.05 7.09 -2.96
N THR A 81 -0.11 6.56 -1.75
CA THR A 81 -0.06 7.32 -0.50
C THR A 81 1.34 7.41 0.11
N ASP A 82 2.33 6.74 -0.49
CA ASP A 82 3.71 6.75 -0.03
C ASP A 82 4.42 8.05 -0.47
N PRO A 83 4.85 8.91 0.47
CA PRO A 83 5.50 10.18 0.14
C PRO A 83 6.81 10.03 -0.65
N GLU A 84 7.54 8.94 -0.46
CA GLU A 84 8.79 8.67 -1.19
C GLU A 84 8.51 8.34 -2.66
N ILE A 85 7.45 7.58 -2.91
CA ILE A 85 6.98 7.26 -4.27
C ILE A 85 6.41 8.51 -4.93
N GLN A 86 5.57 9.29 -4.24
CA GLN A 86 5.03 10.55 -4.75
C GLN A 86 6.14 11.54 -5.14
N GLY A 87 7.14 11.70 -4.28
CA GLY A 87 8.30 12.55 -4.56
C GLY A 87 9.07 12.06 -5.78
N ALA A 88 9.38 10.76 -5.85
CA ALA A 88 10.12 10.19 -6.97
C ALA A 88 9.34 10.29 -8.31
N VAL A 89 8.02 10.10 -8.31
CA VAL A 89 7.19 10.33 -9.50
C VAL A 89 7.26 11.81 -9.89
N MET A 90 7.04 12.73 -8.94
CA MET A 90 7.05 14.17 -9.20
C MET A 90 8.38 14.65 -9.80
N ASP A 91 9.51 14.20 -9.25
CA ASP A 91 10.85 14.56 -9.73
C ASP A 91 11.06 14.12 -11.19
N VAL A 92 10.55 12.94 -11.56
CA VAL A 92 10.65 12.42 -12.92
C VAL A 92 9.71 13.16 -13.88
N VAL A 93 8.45 13.37 -13.50
CA VAL A 93 7.41 13.81 -14.43
C VAL A 93 7.29 15.32 -14.53
N ALA A 94 7.70 16.09 -13.52
CA ALA A 94 7.58 17.55 -13.52
C ALA A 94 8.34 18.24 -14.68
N PRO A 95 9.58 17.83 -15.04
CA PRO A 95 10.27 18.40 -16.20
C PRO A 95 9.53 18.08 -17.52
N LEU A 96 8.97 16.87 -17.64
CA LEU A 96 8.23 16.43 -18.83
C LEU A 96 6.88 17.15 -18.95
N ALA A 97 6.16 17.29 -17.84
CA ALA A 97 4.92 18.05 -17.74
C ALA A 97 5.09 19.49 -18.23
N ARG A 98 6.16 20.17 -17.79
CA ARG A 98 6.49 21.53 -18.23
C ARG A 98 6.87 21.61 -19.70
N ARG A 99 7.65 20.65 -20.20
CA ARG A 99 8.10 20.61 -21.61
C ARG A 99 6.93 20.42 -22.57
N TYR A 100 6.00 19.53 -22.22
CA TYR A 100 4.90 19.10 -23.09
C TYR A 100 3.55 19.75 -22.75
N ASN A 101 3.53 20.68 -21.79
CA ASN A 101 2.31 21.33 -21.28
C ASN A 101 1.20 20.32 -20.95
N CYS A 102 1.57 19.22 -20.29
CA CYS A 102 0.67 18.14 -19.92
C CYS A 102 0.65 17.94 -18.42
N GLN A 103 -0.32 17.14 -17.94
CA GLN A 103 -0.42 16.79 -16.52
C GLN A 103 -0.35 15.27 -16.35
N PHE A 104 -0.06 14.84 -15.13
CA PHE A 104 -0.04 13.44 -14.76
C PHE A 104 -0.91 13.21 -13.53
N GLU A 105 -1.65 12.11 -13.53
CA GLU A 105 -2.47 11.68 -12.41
C GLU A 105 -2.02 10.30 -11.94
N MET A 106 -1.73 10.17 -10.63
CA MET A 106 -1.51 8.89 -9.96
C MET A 106 -2.83 8.29 -9.52
N SER A 107 -3.02 7.00 -9.78
CA SER A 107 -4.26 6.26 -9.49
C SER A 107 -3.96 4.81 -9.18
N GLU A 108 -4.93 4.10 -8.60
CA GLU A 108 -4.82 2.67 -8.37
C GLU A 108 -4.67 1.93 -9.71
N PRO A 109 -3.82 0.89 -9.75
CA PRO A 109 -3.61 0.11 -10.96
C PRO A 109 -4.90 -0.62 -11.36
N ARG A 110 -5.08 -0.82 -12.68
CA ARG A 110 -6.20 -1.63 -13.19
C ARG A 110 -5.80 -3.10 -13.38
N GLY A 111 -4.50 -3.35 -13.58
CA GLY A 111 -3.91 -4.68 -13.70
C GLY A 111 -3.07 -5.07 -12.49
N ASP A 112 -2.04 -5.88 -12.72
CA ASP A 112 -1.13 -6.38 -11.68
C ASP A 112 0.04 -5.44 -11.37
N ALA A 113 -0.01 -4.18 -11.85
CA ALA A 113 1.02 -3.20 -11.52
C ALA A 113 0.87 -2.72 -10.06
N ASP A 114 1.87 -1.99 -9.54
CA ASP A 114 1.79 -1.38 -8.20
C ASP A 114 1.16 0.02 -8.23
N LEU A 115 1.24 0.71 -9.36
CA LEU A 115 0.77 2.08 -9.54
C LEU A 115 0.33 2.31 -10.99
N ARG A 116 -0.65 3.19 -11.20
CA ARG A 116 -0.99 3.71 -12.53
C ARG A 116 -0.74 5.19 -12.62
N LEU A 117 -0.01 5.60 -13.66
CA LEU A 117 0.21 7.01 -14.00
C LEU A 117 -0.49 7.32 -15.33
N THR A 118 -1.43 8.26 -15.29
CA THR A 118 -2.17 8.70 -16.48
C THR A 118 -1.63 10.03 -16.97
N LEU A 119 -1.14 10.07 -18.21
CA LEU A 119 -0.88 11.30 -18.93
C LEU A 119 -2.22 11.95 -19.34
N LEU A 120 -2.46 13.16 -18.86
CA LEU A 120 -3.55 14.03 -19.29
C LEU A 120 -3.02 14.86 -20.47
N ALA A 121 -3.32 14.38 -21.68
CA ALA A 121 -2.81 14.94 -22.91
C ALA A 121 -3.72 16.07 -23.41
N PRO A 122 -3.16 17.26 -23.73
CA PRO A 122 -3.79 18.23 -24.60
C PRO A 122 -4.16 17.61 -25.97
N ALA A 123 -5.16 18.19 -26.65
CA ALA A 123 -5.69 17.64 -27.90
C ALA A 123 -4.64 17.57 -29.04
N ASP A 124 -3.64 18.43 -29.01
CA ASP A 124 -2.57 18.55 -30.00
C ASP A 124 -1.29 17.77 -29.63
N LEU A 125 -1.25 17.14 -28.46
CA LEU A 125 -0.06 16.43 -28.00
C LEU A 125 0.06 15.05 -28.67
N ASP A 126 1.19 14.81 -29.34
CA ASP A 126 1.53 13.49 -29.84
C ASP A 126 1.97 12.55 -28.70
N SER A 127 0.98 11.89 -28.11
CA SER A 127 1.19 10.88 -27.07
C SER A 127 2.12 9.73 -27.49
N GLN A 128 2.21 9.39 -28.78
CA GLN A 128 3.10 8.31 -29.25
C GLN A 128 4.58 8.68 -29.14
N THR A 129 4.89 9.98 -29.23
CA THR A 129 6.24 10.50 -29.02
C THR A 129 6.55 10.69 -27.54
N VAL A 130 5.57 11.15 -26.74
CA VAL A 130 5.79 11.48 -25.31
C VAL A 130 5.85 10.24 -24.42
N LEU A 131 5.01 9.23 -24.67
CA LEU A 131 4.93 8.04 -23.82
C LEU A 131 6.25 7.27 -23.67
N PRO A 132 7.03 7.02 -24.74
CA PRO A 132 8.33 6.37 -24.61
C PRO A 132 9.32 7.14 -23.75
N GLU A 133 9.35 8.48 -23.86
CA GLU A 133 10.23 9.33 -23.05
C GLU A 133 9.83 9.28 -21.57
N VAL A 134 8.53 9.36 -21.27
CA VAL A 134 7.99 9.21 -19.90
C VAL A 134 8.36 7.83 -19.34
N ALA A 135 8.14 6.77 -20.10
CA ALA A 135 8.47 5.40 -19.69
C ALA A 135 9.97 5.23 -19.40
N GLN A 136 10.83 5.78 -20.26
CA GLN A 136 12.28 5.75 -20.07
C GLN A 136 12.71 6.51 -18.82
N ALA A 137 12.17 7.71 -18.60
CA ALA A 137 12.50 8.53 -17.43
C ALA A 137 12.06 7.86 -16.12
N LEU A 138 10.86 7.28 -16.07
CA LEU A 138 10.37 6.54 -14.91
C LEU A 138 11.22 5.30 -14.62
N SER A 139 11.60 4.56 -15.66
CA SER A 139 12.45 3.37 -15.53
C SER A 139 13.86 3.69 -15.04
N ALA A 140 14.36 4.91 -15.29
CA ALA A 140 15.66 5.35 -14.80
C ALA A 140 15.68 5.64 -13.29
N SER A 141 14.52 5.86 -12.66
CA SER A 141 14.43 6.13 -11.22
C SER A 141 14.71 4.87 -10.40
N GLU A 142 15.75 4.93 -9.56
CA GLU A 142 16.11 3.82 -8.66
C GLU A 142 15.07 3.59 -7.56
N ILE A 143 14.50 4.68 -7.02
CA ILE A 143 13.45 4.62 -6.01
C ILE A 143 12.23 3.88 -6.58
N LEU A 144 11.74 4.28 -7.75
CA LEU A 144 10.56 3.65 -8.36
C LEU A 144 10.81 2.17 -8.67
N ARG A 145 11.99 1.81 -9.20
CA ARG A 145 12.35 0.41 -9.45
C ARG A 145 12.41 -0.44 -8.19
N SER A 146 12.91 0.12 -7.08
CA SER A 146 13.00 -0.61 -5.82
C SER A 146 11.66 -0.72 -5.09
N ARG A 147 10.78 0.28 -5.22
CA ARG A 147 9.53 0.39 -4.46
C ARG A 147 8.31 -0.15 -5.21
N LEU A 148 8.39 -0.30 -6.52
CA LEU A 148 7.32 -0.82 -7.39
C LEU A 148 7.78 -2.12 -8.07
N PRO A 149 7.90 -3.25 -7.35
CA PRO A 149 8.43 -4.51 -7.89
C PRO A 149 7.61 -5.10 -9.06
N ARG A 150 6.31 -4.83 -9.11
CA ARG A 150 5.42 -5.20 -10.23
C ARG A 150 5.33 -4.10 -11.30
N GLY A 151 5.99 -2.97 -11.07
CA GLY A 151 6.12 -1.87 -12.01
C GLY A 151 4.93 -0.91 -12.02
N LEU A 152 4.89 -0.08 -13.07
CA LEU A 152 3.92 1.00 -13.24
C LEU A 152 3.15 0.83 -14.56
N GLU A 153 1.83 1.00 -14.50
CA GLU A 153 0.97 1.07 -15.69
C GLU A 153 0.92 2.52 -16.21
N LEU A 154 1.29 2.73 -17.47
CA LEU A 154 1.11 4.00 -18.15
C LEU A 154 -0.17 4.01 -18.96
N ALA A 155 -0.91 5.12 -18.86
CA ALA A 155 -2.11 5.34 -19.64
C ALA A 155 -2.17 6.78 -20.15
N VAL A 156 -3.03 7.01 -21.14
CA VAL A 156 -3.31 8.35 -21.68
C VAL A 156 -4.80 8.61 -21.58
N ARG A 157 -5.15 9.82 -21.19
CA ARG A 157 -6.51 10.36 -21.27
C ARG A 157 -6.43 11.75 -21.88
N THR A 158 -7.31 12.05 -22.83
CA THR A 158 -7.45 13.40 -23.37
C THR A 158 -8.04 14.30 -22.30
N ALA A 159 -7.50 15.50 -22.12
CA ALA A 159 -8.14 16.50 -21.26
C ALA A 159 -9.51 16.86 -21.85
N GLU A 160 -10.59 16.69 -21.09
CA GLU A 160 -11.89 17.27 -21.46
C GLU A 160 -11.75 18.81 -21.42
N ALA A 161 -12.23 19.46 -22.47
CA ALA A 161 -12.13 20.92 -22.67
C ALA A 161 -13.05 21.70 -21.74
#